data_AF-A0A2W4X6H0-F1
#
_entry.id   AF-A0A2W4X6H0-F1
#
_cell.length_a   1.000
_cell.length_b   1.000
_cell.length_c   1.000
_cell.angle_alpha   90.00
_cell.angle_beta   90.00
_cell.angle_gamma   90.00
#
_symmetry.space_group_name_H-M   'P 1'
#
loop_
_entity.id
_entity.type
_entity.pdbx_description
1 polymer ?
#
loop_
_entity_poly.entity_id
_entity_poly.type
_entity_poly.pdbx_seq_one_letter_code
_entity_poly.pdbx_strand_id
1 'polypeptide(L)'
;MPARAPALVSEPSPAAEAAERRMAEHAAMLRAEAMPDKAEVRLDAEAQRFVHTLTDTSTAEMLRKYPSEAQLAYSRAVMAYLRTLSGE
;
A
#
# COMPACT_ATOMS: atom_id res chain seq x y z
N MET A 1 24.22 36.35 34.39
CA MET A 1 23.49 35.46 33.47
C MET A 1 22.59 36.33 32.60
N PRO A 2 22.89 36.62 31.33
CA PRO A 2 21.93 37.35 30.50
C PRO A 2 20.85 36.38 29.99
N ALA A 3 19.60 36.80 30.12
CA ALA A 3 18.41 36.06 29.69
C ALA A 3 18.33 35.98 28.16
N ARG A 4 17.98 34.80 27.65
CA ARG A 4 17.79 34.51 26.22
C ARG A 4 16.55 35.26 25.71
N ALA A 5 16.72 36.11 24.70
CA ALA A 5 15.62 36.82 24.05
C ALA A 5 14.60 35.82 23.46
N PRO A 6 13.29 36.14 23.48
CA PRO A 6 12.27 35.24 22.93
C PRO A 6 12.46 35.14 21.41
N ALA A 7 12.45 33.90 20.90
CA ALA A 7 12.44 33.66 19.47
C ALA A 7 11.17 34.28 18.88
N LEU A 8 11.34 35.24 17.97
CA LEU A 8 10.24 35.80 17.20
C LEU A 8 9.62 34.66 16.38
N VAL A 9 8.36 34.36 16.66
CA VAL A 9 7.55 33.49 15.82
C VAL A 9 7.27 34.28 14.55
N SER A 10 8.09 34.09 13.52
CA SER A 10 7.85 34.70 12.21
C SER A 10 6.59 34.06 11.61
N GLU A 11 5.63 34.91 11.25
CA GLU A 11 4.50 34.49 10.42
C GLU A 11 5.03 33.87 9.12
N PRO A 12 4.39 32.80 8.62
CA PRO A 12 4.84 32.13 7.41
C PRO A 12 4.88 33.15 6.27
N SER A 13 6.07 33.32 5.69
CA SER A 13 6.21 34.23 4.57
C SER A 13 5.42 33.71 3.37
N PRO A 14 4.99 34.57 2.43
CA PRO A 14 4.35 34.13 1.19
C PRO A 14 5.20 33.09 0.41
N ALA A 15 6.53 33.14 0.57
CA ALA A 15 7.44 32.15 0.01
C ALA A 15 7.38 30.79 0.74
N ALA A 16 7.17 30.78 2.05
CA ALA A 16 6.96 29.56 2.84
C ALA A 16 5.64 28.87 2.46
N GLU A 17 4.55 29.64 2.31
CA GLU A 17 3.27 29.09 1.83
C GLU A 17 3.38 28.52 0.41
N ALA A 18 4.12 29.19 -0.49
CA ALA A 18 4.33 28.70 -1.85
C ALA A 18 5.17 27.42 -1.88
N ALA A 19 6.16 27.29 -1.00
CA ALA A 19 6.94 26.06 -0.86
C ALA A 19 6.09 24.90 -0.32
N GLU A 20 5.24 25.17 0.68
CA GLU A 20 4.34 24.18 1.26
C GLU A 20 3.30 23.68 0.25
N ARG A 21 2.73 24.58 -0.58
CA ARG A 21 1.84 24.20 -1.68
C ARG A 21 2.53 23.29 -2.70
N ARG A 22 3.76 23.63 -3.12
CA ARG A 22 4.53 22.78 -4.04
C ARG A 22 4.85 21.41 -3.45
N MET A 23 5.16 21.35 -2.16
CA MET A 23 5.39 20.08 -1.46
C MET A 23 4.11 19.25 -1.35
N ALA A 24 2.97 19.89 -1.07
CA ALA A 24 1.67 19.23 -1.02
C ALA A 24 1.24 18.70 -2.40
N GLU A 25 1.45 19.48 -3.46
CA GLU A 25 1.20 19.08 -4.85
C GLU A 25 2.08 17.88 -5.25
N HIS A 26 3.38 17.94 -4.93
CA HIS A 26 4.30 16.84 -5.20
C HIS A 26 3.96 15.57 -4.39
N ALA A 27 3.58 15.72 -3.12
CA ALA A 27 3.14 14.60 -2.29
C ALA A 27 1.80 14.00 -2.76
N ALA A 28 0.90 14.83 -3.30
CA ALA A 28 -0.35 14.38 -3.90
C ALA A 28 -0.11 13.60 -5.20
N MET A 29 0.82 14.05 -6.05
CA MET A 29 1.24 13.31 -7.25
C MET A 29 1.83 11.94 -6.88
N LEU A 30 2.75 11.89 -5.92
CA LEU A 30 3.33 10.62 -5.46
C LEU A 30 2.29 9.68 -4.84
N ARG A 31 1.29 10.23 -4.13
CA ARG A 31 0.16 9.41 -3.60
C ARG A 31 -0.73 8.86 -4.71
N ALA A 32 -0.95 9.63 -5.78
CA ALA A 32 -1.71 9.17 -6.92
C ALA A 32 -0.97 8.05 -7.68
N GLU A 33 0.36 8.16 -7.84
CA GLU A 33 1.18 7.09 -8.44
C GLU A 33 1.31 5.85 -7.54
N ALA A 34 1.26 6.01 -6.22
CA ALA A 34 1.46 4.92 -5.27
C ALA A 34 0.17 4.15 -4.90
N MET A 35 -1.01 4.54 -5.41
CA MET A 35 -2.22 3.77 -5.21
C MET A 35 -2.41 2.78 -6.38
N PRO A 36 -2.17 1.47 -6.17
CA PRO A 36 -2.54 0.48 -7.17
C PRO A 36 -4.06 0.45 -7.25
N ASP A 37 -4.62 1.11 -8.26
CA ASP A 37 -6.05 1.23 -8.52
C ASP A 37 -6.73 -0.14 -8.75
N LYS A 38 -5.95 -1.20 -8.98
CA LYS A 38 -6.48 -2.55 -9.19
C LYS A 38 -5.61 -3.63 -8.54
N ALA A 39 -6.07 -4.09 -7.38
CA ALA A 39 -5.61 -5.33 -6.77
C ALA A 39 -6.59 -6.46 -7.14
N GLU A 40 -6.14 -7.44 -7.92
CA GLU A 40 -6.96 -8.58 -8.32
C GLU A 40 -6.43 -9.88 -7.69
N VAL A 41 -7.33 -10.70 -7.14
CA VAL A 41 -6.99 -12.05 -6.68
C VAL A 41 -7.41 -13.04 -7.76
N ARG A 42 -6.46 -13.84 -8.26
CA ARG A 42 -6.74 -14.89 -9.26
C ARG A 42 -6.10 -16.20 -8.87
N LEU A 43 -6.68 -17.30 -9.35
CA LEU A 43 -6.04 -18.61 -9.27
C LEU A 43 -4.92 -18.68 -10.30
N ASP A 44 -3.70 -18.88 -9.84
CA ASP A 44 -2.56 -19.24 -10.69
C ASP A 44 -2.65 -20.74 -10.98
N ALA A 45 -2.97 -21.09 -12.22
CA ALA A 45 -3.13 -22.48 -12.64
C ALA A 45 -1.80 -23.26 -12.67
N GLU A 46 -0.66 -22.59 -12.85
CA GLU A 46 0.64 -23.24 -12.86
C GLU A 46 1.09 -23.56 -11.43
N ALA A 47 0.96 -22.58 -10.54
CA ALA A 47 1.36 -22.73 -9.15
C ALA A 47 0.26 -23.30 -8.24
N GLN A 48 -0.94 -23.58 -8.78
CA GLN A 48 -2.12 -24.09 -8.08
C GLN A 48 -2.43 -23.32 -6.78
N ARG A 49 -2.31 -21.98 -6.83
CA ARG A 49 -2.51 -21.11 -5.66
C ARG A 49 -3.12 -19.78 -6.03
N PHE A 50 -3.85 -19.18 -5.08
CA PHE A 50 -4.36 -17.82 -5.24
C PHE A 50 -3.22 -16.81 -5.09
N VAL A 51 -3.14 -15.90 -6.05
CA VAL A 51 -2.15 -14.82 -6.09
C VAL A 51 -2.87 -13.48 -6.14
N HIS A 52 -2.34 -12.52 -5.40
CA HIS A 52 -2.64 -11.11 -5.58
C HIS A 52 -1.75 -10.56 -6.67
N THR A 53 -2.39 -9.95 -7.67
CA THR A 53 -1.72 -9.20 -8.73
C THR A 53 -2.00 -7.72 -8.51
N LEU A 54 -0.92 -6.95 -8.45
CA LEU A 54 -0.96 -5.49 -8.46
C LEU A 54 -0.60 -5.03 -9.87
N THR A 55 -1.53 -4.31 -10.50
CA THR A 55 -1.38 -3.80 -11.85
C THR A 55 -1.39 -2.28 -11.81
N ASP A 56 -0.46 -1.64 -12.51
CA ASP A 56 -0.50 -0.22 -12.80
C ASP A 56 -1.58 0.05 -13.85
N THR A 57 -2.55 0.89 -13.54
CA THR A 57 -3.67 1.21 -14.44
C THR A 57 -3.27 2.16 -15.57
N SER A 58 -2.18 2.90 -15.45
CA SER A 58 -1.69 3.85 -16.45
C SER A 58 -0.88 3.17 -17.56
N THR A 59 -0.09 2.17 -17.22
CA THR A 59 0.80 1.43 -18.14
C THR A 59 0.29 0.03 -18.47
N ALA A 60 -0.72 -0.45 -17.73
CA ALA A 60 -1.20 -1.83 -17.74
C ALA A 60 -0.12 -2.87 -17.34
N GLU A 61 1.01 -2.43 -16.79
CA GLU A 61 2.08 -3.33 -16.37
C GLU A 61 1.79 -4.01 -15.03
N MET A 62 2.22 -5.26 -14.91
CA MET A 62 2.14 -6.01 -13.66
C MET A 62 3.30 -5.59 -12.75
N LEU A 63 3.00 -4.84 -11.70
CA LEU A 63 3.99 -4.36 -10.74
C LEU A 63 4.44 -5.48 -9.79
N ARG A 64 3.51 -6.33 -9.34
CA ARG A 64 3.83 -7.36 -8.35
C ARG A 64 2.83 -8.51 -8.38
N LYS A 65 3.34 -9.72 -8.16
CA LYS A 65 2.57 -10.95 -7.97
C LYS A 65 3.02 -11.61 -6.67
N TYR A 66 2.11 -11.84 -5.73
CA TYR A 66 2.45 -12.51 -4.46
C TYR A 66 1.32 -13.46 -4.02
N PRO A 67 1.63 -14.51 -3.25
CA PRO A 67 0.61 -15.41 -2.72
C PRO A 67 -0.37 -14.64 -1.83
N SER A 68 -1.68 -14.88 -2.00
CA SER A 68 -2.69 -14.30 -1.12
C SER A 68 -2.67 -15.04 0.23
N GLU A 69 -2.18 -14.38 1.28
CA GLU A 69 -2.08 -14.97 2.62
C GLU A 69 -3.45 -15.33 3.20
N ALA A 70 -4.48 -14.50 2.96
CA ALA A 70 -5.84 -14.77 3.37
C ALA A 70 -6.42 -16.04 2.70
N GLN A 71 -6.24 -16.19 1.38
CA GLN A 71 -6.70 -17.39 0.66
C GLN A 71 -5.89 -18.64 1.06
N LEU A 72 -4.59 -18.48 1.34
CA LEU A 72 -3.75 -19.56 1.83
C LEU A 72 -4.15 -20.01 3.25
N ALA A 73 -4.47 -19.07 4.14
CA ALA A 73 -4.97 -19.38 5.47
C ALA A 73 -6.33 -20.08 5.41
N TYR A 74 -7.24 -19.57 4.55
CA TYR A 74 -8.55 -20.17 4.32
C TYR A 74 -8.43 -21.61 3.80
N SER A 75 -7.61 -21.86 2.77
CA SER A 75 -7.43 -23.21 2.22
C SER A 75 -6.84 -24.18 3.25
N ARG A 76 -5.88 -23.73 4.06
CA ARG A 76 -5.32 -24.51 5.18
C ARG A 76 -6.38 -24.87 6.21
N ALA A 77 -7.24 -23.92 6.58
CA ALA A 77 -8.31 -24.16 7.54
C ALA A 77 -9.34 -25.17 7.02
N VAL A 78 -9.76 -25.05 5.75
CA VAL A 78 -10.67 -26.00 5.11
C VAL A 78 -10.05 -27.41 5.07
N MET A 79 -8.79 -27.53 4.64
CA MET A 79 -8.11 -28.83 4.58
C MET A 79 -7.87 -29.45 5.97
N ALA A 80 -7.67 -28.63 7.00
CA ALA A 80 -7.61 -29.12 8.37
C ALA A 80 -8.98 -29.65 8.82
N TYR A 81 -10.05 -28.90 8.58
CA TYR A 81 -11.41 -29.33 8.89
C TYR A 81 -11.79 -30.64 8.18
N LEU A 82 -11.51 -30.75 6.87
CA LEU A 82 -11.79 -31.98 6.13
C LEU A 82 -11.02 -33.18 6.68
N ARG A 83 -9.75 -33.01 7.07
CA ARG A 83 -8.98 -34.08 7.74
C ARG A 83 -9.63 -34.52 9.04
N THR A 84 -10.05 -33.57 9.88
CA THR A 84 -10.76 -33.90 11.13
C THR A 84 -12.05 -34.68 10.90
N LEU A 85 -12.79 -34.42 9.80
CA LEU A 85 -13.98 -35.20 9.44
C LEU A 85 -13.63 -36.60 8.89
N SER A 86 -12.45 -36.75 8.28
CA SER A 86 -11.97 -38.00 7.70
C SER A 86 -11.38 -38.96 8.74
N GLY A 87 -11.17 -38.49 9.97
CA GLY A 87 -10.54 -39.27 11.04
C GLY A 87 -9.01 -39.35 10.93
N GLU A 88 -8.39 -38.49 10.11
CA GLU A 88 -6.94 -38.26 10.03
C GLU A 88 -6.50 -37.02 10.83
#